data_AF-A0A8B6H2T1-F1
#
_entry.id   AF-A0A8B6H2T1-F1
#
_cell.length_a   1.000
_cell.length_b   1.000
_cell.length_c   1.000
_cell.angle_alpha   90.00
_cell.angle_beta   90.00
_cell.angle_gamma   90.00
#
_symmetry.space_group_name_H-M   'P 1'
#
loop_
_entity.id
_entity.type
_entity.pdbx_description
1 polymer ?
#
loop_
_entity_poly.entity_id
_entity_poly.type
_entity_poly.pdbx_seq_one_letter_code
_entity_poly.pdbx_strand_id
1 'polypeptide(L)'
;MSTMFSQLPDGDNRIQAIEISTTKDPICLINVYLPSRGTDKGHDAYRAALDILKELLLKYQRTHSIIIAGDFNASFHRQYKDTQDELFKNFCKENQIELPSNYPIDHTYHQGDSKSQIDYILTKSRENDDESTEYMQVKILREGHNTSDHYPVSAEFSVRLQTAQKQLNGDIVTKINWEKVDKTSYEQNLKEELKDRKYLNMRTPYGIEQATNQLISGLTNALNLSYSYPRRKSKFSRKKKISWSPQLAKAVGLSKKAFYLWKKVGSPPSKNNIYNLKRLETKRSVRSIQRQQTADKRIKLHEEIMMASDRDKDLFFRLIKTQRSSSSHFTHTLRTEEKEASTPNEINNVFKDHFEKLAKTNSNPSFNIGHDNLVKLDMETIFNICENQEITIQPVTSTEITKRISILKRKKAGM
;
A
#
# COMPACT_ATOMS: atom_id res chain seq x y z
N MET A 1 7.33 -6.50 -10.00
CA MET A 1 6.94 -7.58 -9.06
C MET A 1 5.63 -7.21 -8.38
N SER A 2 4.51 -7.82 -8.76
CA SER A 2 3.35 -7.85 -7.86
C SER A 2 3.68 -8.87 -6.76
N THR A 3 3.73 -8.43 -5.52
CA THR A 3 3.91 -9.34 -4.38
C THR A 3 2.57 -10.02 -4.12
N MET A 4 2.58 -11.34 -3.96
CA MET A 4 1.39 -12.15 -3.63
C MET A 4 0.61 -11.61 -2.41
N PHE A 5 1.35 -10.97 -1.51
CA PHE A 5 0.83 -10.25 -0.37
C PHE A 5 1.20 -8.78 -0.52
N SER A 6 0.23 -7.88 -0.35
CA SER A 6 0.50 -6.45 -0.26
C SER A 6 -0.20 -5.87 0.95
N GLN A 7 0.48 -4.96 1.65
CA GLN A 7 -0.15 -4.25 2.77
C GLN A 7 -1.09 -3.20 2.18
N LEU A 8 -2.35 -3.21 2.62
CA LEU A 8 -3.30 -2.16 2.28
C LEU A 8 -3.01 -0.92 3.14
N PRO A 9 -3.09 0.30 2.57
CA PRO A 9 -2.67 1.50 3.27
C PRO A 9 -3.66 1.97 4.36
N ASP A 10 -4.86 1.38 4.39
CA ASP A 10 -5.96 1.73 5.28
C ASP A 10 -5.89 1.00 6.63
N GLY A 11 -6.62 1.52 7.62
CA GLY A 11 -6.60 1.03 8.99
C GLY A 11 -5.69 1.85 9.92
N ASP A 12 -5.36 1.28 11.06
CA ASP A 12 -4.58 1.93 12.11
C ASP A 12 -3.62 0.96 12.84
N ASN A 13 -3.24 1.24 14.09
CA ASN A 13 -2.35 0.35 14.85
C ASN A 13 -3.06 -0.89 15.40
N ARG A 14 -4.39 -0.92 15.39
CA ARG A 14 -5.24 -2.00 15.91
C ARG A 14 -5.93 -2.77 14.79
N ILE A 15 -6.17 -2.12 13.66
CA ILE A 15 -6.81 -2.71 12.48
C ILE A 15 -5.83 -2.61 11.32
N GLN A 16 -5.33 -3.74 10.84
CA GLN A 16 -4.39 -3.80 9.73
C GLN A 16 -4.96 -4.69 8.64
N ALA A 17 -4.90 -4.26 7.40
CA ALA A 17 -5.37 -5.05 6.27
C ALA A 17 -4.22 -5.42 5.33
N ILE A 18 -4.26 -6.64 4.83
CA ILE A 18 -3.42 -7.10 3.73
C ILE A 18 -4.31 -7.62 2.61
N GLU A 19 -3.83 -7.45 1.38
CA GLU A 19 -4.40 -8.07 0.20
C GLU A 19 -3.60 -9.33 -0.14
N ILE A 20 -4.33 -10.42 -0.42
CA ILE A 20 -3.79 -11.66 -0.96
C ILE A 20 -4.33 -11.80 -2.39
N SER A 21 -3.45 -11.74 -3.39
CA SER A 21 -3.85 -11.81 -4.79
C SER A 21 -4.24 -13.26 -5.16
N THR A 22 -5.49 -13.46 -5.58
CA THR A 22 -6.01 -14.76 -6.05
C THR A 22 -6.36 -14.70 -7.53
N THR A 23 -6.61 -15.85 -8.16
CA THR A 23 -7.01 -15.91 -9.58
C THR A 23 -8.43 -15.40 -9.85
N LYS A 24 -9.29 -15.35 -8.82
CA LYS A 24 -10.70 -14.93 -8.94
C LYS A 24 -10.83 -13.52 -8.36
N ASP A 25 -11.12 -13.42 -7.07
CA ASP A 25 -11.17 -12.16 -6.33
C ASP A 25 -10.04 -12.10 -5.29
N PRO A 26 -9.28 -10.99 -5.22
CA PRO A 26 -8.31 -10.81 -4.15
C PRO A 26 -8.96 -10.93 -2.77
N ILE A 27 -8.22 -11.43 -1.78
CA ILE A 27 -8.72 -11.54 -0.41
C ILE A 27 -8.19 -10.36 0.39
N CYS A 28 -9.09 -9.63 1.06
CA CYS A 28 -8.74 -8.64 2.06
C CYS A 28 -8.75 -9.34 3.43
N LEU A 29 -7.57 -9.63 3.97
CA LEU A 29 -7.41 -10.17 5.32
C LEU A 29 -7.19 -9.00 6.29
N ILE A 30 -8.15 -8.79 7.19
CA ILE A 30 -8.15 -7.72 8.16
C ILE A 30 -7.83 -8.30 9.54
N ASN A 31 -6.66 -7.99 10.08
CA ASN A 31 -6.28 -8.31 11.45
C ASN A 31 -6.79 -7.22 12.41
N VAL A 32 -7.48 -7.61 13.49
CA VAL A 32 -8.06 -6.69 14.47
C VAL A 32 -7.57 -6.95 15.90
N TYR A 33 -7.41 -5.87 16.66
CA TYR A 33 -7.17 -5.88 18.11
C TYR A 33 -7.99 -4.77 18.77
N LEU A 34 -9.28 -5.04 19.01
CA LEU A 34 -10.24 -4.04 19.45
C LEU A 34 -10.04 -3.66 20.92
N PRO A 35 -10.49 -2.46 21.36
CA PRO A 35 -10.36 -2.05 22.76
C PRO A 35 -11.06 -3.00 23.74
N SER A 36 -10.36 -3.35 24.82
CA SER A 36 -10.94 -4.12 25.92
C SER A 36 -11.88 -3.28 26.78
N ARG A 37 -12.71 -3.96 27.55
CA ARG A 37 -13.53 -3.36 28.61
C ARG A 37 -12.63 -2.75 29.70
N GLY A 38 -13.16 -1.79 30.46
CA GLY A 38 -12.50 -1.26 31.67
C GLY A 38 -11.65 0.00 31.48
N THR A 39 -11.83 0.76 30.40
CA THR A 39 -11.35 2.14 30.34
C THR A 39 -12.55 3.08 30.36
N ASP A 40 -12.44 4.25 31.01
CA ASP A 40 -13.54 5.23 31.11
C ASP A 40 -14.09 5.70 29.75
N LYS A 41 -13.37 5.40 28.66
CA LYS A 41 -13.72 5.67 27.26
C LYS A 41 -13.80 4.41 26.40
N GLY A 42 -13.96 3.24 27.03
CA GLY A 42 -13.87 1.93 26.38
C GLY A 42 -14.87 1.78 25.25
N HIS A 43 -16.14 2.13 25.50
CA HIS A 43 -17.20 2.01 24.49
C HIS A 43 -17.04 2.98 23.32
N ASP A 44 -16.64 4.23 23.55
CA ASP A 44 -16.41 5.19 22.48
C ASP A 44 -15.22 4.79 21.62
N ALA A 45 -14.13 4.33 22.24
CA ALA A 45 -12.97 3.80 21.52
C ALA A 45 -13.33 2.53 20.74
N TYR A 46 -14.21 1.69 21.28
CA TYR A 46 -14.70 0.49 20.62
C TYR A 46 -15.54 0.84 19.39
N ARG A 47 -16.49 1.76 19.52
CA ARG A 47 -17.30 2.28 18.40
C ARG A 47 -16.43 2.88 17.32
N ALA A 48 -15.48 3.74 17.68
CA ALA A 48 -14.55 4.32 16.72
C ALA A 48 -13.72 3.25 15.98
N ALA A 49 -13.37 2.14 16.65
CA ALA A 49 -12.69 1.03 15.99
C ALA A 49 -13.62 0.26 15.04
N LEU A 50 -14.89 0.05 15.42
CA LEU A 50 -15.90 -0.52 14.53
C LEU A 50 -16.19 0.37 13.33
N ASP A 51 -16.18 1.70 13.48
CA ASP A 51 -16.36 2.65 12.39
C ASP A 51 -15.22 2.53 11.37
N ILE A 52 -13.97 2.45 11.84
CA ILE A 52 -12.81 2.18 10.97
C ILE A 52 -12.99 0.84 10.26
N LEU A 53 -13.40 -0.22 10.97
CA LEU A 53 -13.64 -1.52 10.36
C LEU A 53 -14.76 -1.44 9.30
N LYS A 54 -15.84 -0.71 9.56
CA LYS A 54 -16.95 -0.45 8.62
C LYS A 54 -16.45 0.23 7.36
N GLU A 55 -15.60 1.25 7.48
CA GLU A 55 -14.99 1.92 6.34
C GLU A 55 -14.19 0.95 5.46
N LEU A 56 -13.37 0.07 6.06
CA LEU A 56 -12.65 -0.97 5.31
C LEU A 56 -13.61 -1.93 4.60
N LEU A 57 -14.66 -2.39 5.29
CA LEU A 57 -15.68 -3.27 4.69
C LEU A 57 -16.34 -2.62 3.48
N LEU A 58 -16.83 -1.38 3.64
CA LEU A 58 -17.48 -0.65 2.57
C LEU A 58 -16.56 -0.44 1.37
N LYS A 59 -15.28 -0.14 1.64
CA LYS A 59 -14.27 0.09 0.61
C LYS A 59 -13.94 -1.18 -0.18
N TYR A 60 -13.78 -2.32 0.49
CA TYR A 60 -13.23 -3.53 -0.12
C TYR A 60 -14.27 -4.59 -0.49
N GLN A 61 -15.50 -4.53 0.02
CA GLN A 61 -16.52 -5.58 -0.18
C GLN A 61 -16.88 -5.84 -1.65
N ARG A 62 -16.72 -4.83 -2.51
CA ARG A 62 -17.03 -4.95 -3.95
C ARG A 62 -15.91 -5.62 -4.72
N THR A 63 -14.67 -5.49 -4.27
CA THR A 63 -13.48 -5.91 -5.01
C THR A 63 -12.74 -7.08 -4.38
N HIS A 64 -13.06 -7.41 -3.13
CA HIS A 64 -12.37 -8.43 -2.36
C HIS A 64 -13.33 -9.36 -1.65
N SER A 65 -12.92 -10.61 -1.49
CA SER A 65 -13.45 -11.47 -0.44
C SER A 65 -12.84 -11.04 0.90
N ILE A 66 -13.66 -10.83 1.94
CA ILE A 66 -13.19 -10.27 3.20
C ILE A 66 -13.14 -11.36 4.28
N ILE A 67 -11.97 -11.48 4.90
CA ILE A 67 -11.74 -12.26 6.12
C ILE A 67 -11.28 -11.31 7.21
N ILE A 68 -11.93 -11.35 8.38
CA ILE A 68 -11.57 -10.53 9.54
C ILE A 68 -11.14 -11.47 10.65
N ALA A 69 -9.96 -11.28 11.22
CA ALA A 69 -9.42 -12.15 12.24
C ALA A 69 -8.79 -11.36 13.38
N GLY A 70 -8.91 -11.83 14.62
CA GLY A 70 -8.18 -11.28 15.76
C GLY A 70 -9.00 -11.20 17.04
N ASP A 71 -8.55 -10.37 17.97
CA ASP A 71 -9.19 -10.16 19.28
C ASP A 71 -10.21 -9.03 19.19
N PHE A 72 -11.48 -9.40 19.27
CA PHE A 72 -12.59 -8.47 19.23
C PHE A 72 -12.97 -7.92 20.61
N ASN A 73 -12.42 -8.47 21.70
CA ASN A 73 -12.78 -8.11 23.08
C ASN A 73 -14.30 -8.11 23.36
N ALA A 74 -15.08 -8.81 22.55
CA ALA A 74 -16.53 -8.95 22.61
C ALA A 74 -16.89 -10.39 22.28
N SER A 75 -18.10 -10.85 22.59
CA SER A 75 -18.48 -12.25 22.44
C SER A 75 -19.85 -12.42 21.79
N PHE A 76 -19.95 -13.35 20.84
CA PHE A 76 -21.22 -13.78 20.26
C PHE A 76 -22.09 -14.57 21.25
N HIS A 77 -21.48 -15.38 22.10
CA HIS A 77 -22.19 -16.42 22.86
C HIS A 77 -22.50 -16.02 24.31
N ARG A 78 -21.96 -14.90 24.80
CA ARG A 78 -22.27 -14.41 26.14
C ARG A 78 -23.77 -14.07 26.24
N GLN A 79 -24.43 -14.65 27.24
CA GLN A 79 -25.88 -14.50 27.46
C GLN A 79 -26.24 -13.19 28.17
N TYR A 80 -25.33 -12.66 29.00
CA TYR A 80 -25.55 -11.38 29.69
C TYR A 80 -25.54 -10.22 28.69
N LYS A 81 -26.50 -9.30 28.84
CA LYS A 81 -26.58 -8.05 28.07
C LYS A 81 -25.41 -7.14 28.40
N ASP A 82 -24.34 -7.30 27.63
CA ASP A 82 -23.20 -6.40 27.65
C ASP A 82 -23.26 -5.50 26.43
N THR A 83 -23.17 -4.18 26.64
CA THR A 83 -23.30 -3.19 25.56
C THR A 83 -22.23 -3.35 24.48
N GLN A 84 -21.02 -3.80 24.82
CA GLN A 84 -19.97 -4.03 23.83
C GLN A 84 -20.27 -5.28 22.98
N ASP A 85 -20.79 -6.33 23.61
CA ASP A 85 -21.26 -7.53 22.90
C ASP A 85 -22.45 -7.21 21.98
N GLU A 86 -23.38 -6.37 22.42
CA GLU A 86 -24.49 -5.89 21.59
C GLU A 86 -24.02 -5.05 20.41
N LEU A 87 -23.08 -4.11 20.62
CA LEU A 87 -22.48 -3.31 19.54
C LEU A 87 -21.81 -4.19 18.50
N PHE A 88 -21.04 -5.19 18.96
CA PHE A 88 -20.36 -6.13 18.07
C PHE A 88 -21.34 -7.00 17.28
N LYS A 89 -22.35 -7.58 17.94
CA LYS A 89 -23.40 -8.38 17.28
C LYS A 89 -24.19 -7.56 16.25
N ASN A 90 -24.56 -6.33 16.60
CA ASN A 90 -25.27 -5.42 15.68
C ASN A 90 -24.38 -5.06 14.49
N PHE A 91 -23.10 -4.73 14.73
CA PHE A 91 -22.14 -4.48 13.67
C PHE A 91 -22.02 -5.66 12.69
N CYS A 92 -21.90 -6.88 13.21
CA CYS A 92 -21.82 -8.08 12.36
C CYS A 92 -23.11 -8.28 11.56
N LYS A 93 -24.28 -8.15 12.20
CA LYS A 93 -25.58 -8.28 11.55
C LYS A 93 -25.78 -7.23 10.44
N GLU A 94 -25.51 -5.96 10.72
CA GLU A 94 -25.66 -4.86 9.77
C GLU A 94 -24.74 -5.00 8.54
N ASN A 95 -23.56 -5.60 8.72
CA ASN A 95 -22.58 -5.73 7.67
C ASN A 95 -22.52 -7.14 7.06
N GLN A 96 -23.48 -8.02 7.38
CA GLN A 96 -23.53 -9.41 6.90
C GLN A 96 -22.21 -10.16 7.15
N ILE A 97 -21.64 -9.97 8.35
CA ILE A 97 -20.45 -10.66 8.81
C ILE A 97 -20.89 -11.82 9.68
N GLU A 98 -20.40 -12.99 9.36
CA GLU A 98 -20.84 -14.24 9.97
C GLU A 98 -19.65 -15.05 10.49
N LEU A 99 -19.95 -15.93 11.43
CA LEU A 99 -19.03 -17.00 11.81
C LEU A 99 -19.16 -18.11 10.77
N PRO A 100 -18.05 -18.74 10.35
CA PRO A 100 -18.10 -20.00 9.63
C PRO A 100 -19.05 -21.01 10.31
N SER A 101 -19.81 -21.78 9.53
CA SER A 101 -20.85 -22.69 10.05
C SER A 101 -20.32 -23.73 11.04
N ASN A 102 -19.05 -24.11 10.91
CA ASN A 102 -18.33 -25.05 11.75
C ASN A 102 -17.49 -24.38 12.86
N TYR A 103 -17.73 -23.10 13.17
CA TYR A 103 -16.94 -22.40 14.17
C TYR A 103 -17.10 -23.03 15.55
N PRO A 104 -16.01 -23.44 16.23
CA PRO A 104 -16.11 -24.08 17.53
C PRO A 104 -16.62 -23.09 18.58
N ILE A 105 -17.67 -23.47 19.33
CA ILE A 105 -18.16 -22.68 20.47
C ILE A 105 -17.36 -23.07 21.71
N ASP A 106 -16.23 -22.41 21.92
CA ASP A 106 -15.35 -22.66 23.04
C ASP A 106 -14.49 -21.42 23.35
N HIS A 107 -13.94 -21.35 24.56
CA HIS A 107 -13.16 -20.20 25.02
C HIS A 107 -11.81 -20.09 24.31
N THR A 108 -11.50 -18.87 23.87
CA THR A 108 -10.21 -18.48 23.27
C THR A 108 -9.35 -17.70 24.24
N TYR A 109 -9.91 -17.23 25.36
CA TYR A 109 -9.22 -16.54 26.44
C TYR A 109 -9.45 -17.27 27.75
N HIS A 110 -8.39 -17.43 28.54
CA HIS A 110 -8.39 -18.10 29.83
C HIS A 110 -7.44 -17.43 30.82
N GLN A 111 -7.98 -16.85 31.89
CA GLN A 111 -7.19 -16.31 32.99
C GLN A 111 -7.79 -16.73 34.33
N GLY A 112 -7.12 -17.65 35.04
CA GLY A 112 -7.67 -18.26 36.26
C GLY A 112 -8.96 -19.00 35.95
N ASP A 113 -10.04 -18.69 36.68
CA ASP A 113 -11.37 -19.27 36.43
C ASP A 113 -12.16 -18.53 35.34
N SER A 114 -11.66 -17.38 34.87
CA SER A 114 -12.34 -16.58 33.86
C SER A 114 -12.05 -17.12 32.46
N LYS A 115 -13.11 -17.52 31.76
CA LYS A 115 -13.06 -18.02 30.37
C LYS A 115 -13.96 -17.19 29.49
N SER A 116 -13.48 -16.83 28.30
CA SER A 116 -14.31 -16.16 27.31
C SER A 116 -13.87 -16.50 25.90
N GLN A 117 -14.82 -16.47 24.97
CA GLN A 117 -14.55 -16.50 23.54
C GLN A 117 -14.65 -15.07 23.01
N ILE A 118 -13.50 -14.50 22.65
CA ILE A 118 -13.36 -13.11 22.19
C ILE A 118 -12.46 -12.98 20.95
N ASP A 119 -11.78 -14.05 20.57
CA ASP A 119 -10.95 -14.13 19.38
C ASP A 119 -11.75 -14.81 18.28
N TYR A 120 -11.91 -14.12 17.16
CA TYR A 120 -12.75 -14.59 16.06
C TYR A 120 -12.02 -14.62 14.73
N ILE A 121 -12.44 -15.53 13.87
CA ILE A 121 -12.24 -15.43 12.43
C ILE A 121 -13.62 -15.38 11.79
N LEU A 122 -13.90 -14.25 11.15
CA LEU A 122 -15.18 -13.91 10.57
C LEU A 122 -15.04 -13.77 9.06
N THR A 123 -16.10 -14.10 8.34
CA THR A 123 -16.20 -13.91 6.91
C THR A 123 -17.35 -12.97 6.61
N LYS A 124 -17.23 -12.18 5.55
CA LYS A 124 -18.37 -11.42 5.04
C LYS A 124 -19.08 -12.30 4.00
N SER A 125 -20.37 -12.57 4.22
CA SER A 125 -21.18 -13.27 3.23
C SER A 125 -21.36 -12.38 2.01
N ARG A 126 -21.22 -12.95 0.81
CA ARG A 126 -21.52 -12.26 -0.45
C ARG A 126 -22.82 -12.85 -0.98
N GLU A 127 -23.73 -11.99 -1.41
CA GLU A 127 -25.09 -12.37 -1.84
C GLU A 127 -25.15 -13.37 -3.02
N ASN A 128 -24.03 -13.83 -3.59
CA ASN A 128 -23.99 -14.81 -4.69
C ASN A 128 -22.70 -15.67 -4.74
N ASP A 129 -21.91 -15.77 -3.66
CA ASP A 129 -20.62 -16.52 -3.67
C ASP A 129 -20.79 -17.87 -2.94
N ASP A 130 -21.37 -18.86 -3.64
CA ASP A 130 -21.66 -20.19 -3.08
C ASP A 130 -20.41 -21.03 -2.73
N GLU A 131 -19.21 -20.73 -3.24
CA GLU A 131 -18.13 -21.75 -3.24
C GLU A 131 -16.85 -21.42 -2.46
N SER A 132 -16.54 -20.16 -2.15
CA SER A 132 -15.16 -19.81 -1.75
C SER A 132 -14.89 -19.72 -0.24
N THR A 133 -15.92 -19.51 0.60
CA THR A 133 -15.75 -19.40 2.07
C THR A 133 -16.50 -20.46 2.87
N GLU A 134 -17.41 -21.23 2.24
CA GLU A 134 -18.16 -22.31 2.91
C GLU A 134 -17.27 -23.42 3.49
N TYR A 135 -16.07 -23.62 2.96
CA TYR A 135 -15.16 -24.69 3.38
C TYR A 135 -14.10 -24.26 4.41
N MET A 136 -14.24 -23.08 5.01
CA MET A 136 -13.28 -22.63 6.02
C MET A 136 -13.37 -23.52 7.27
N GLN A 137 -12.31 -24.26 7.59
CA GLN A 137 -12.24 -25.09 8.80
C GLN A 137 -11.58 -24.31 9.92
N VAL A 138 -12.33 -24.01 10.98
CA VAL A 138 -11.82 -23.27 12.13
C VAL A 138 -11.60 -24.20 13.32
N LYS A 139 -10.45 -24.08 13.98
CA LYS A 139 -10.11 -24.82 15.21
C LYS A 139 -9.40 -23.93 16.22
N ILE A 140 -9.63 -24.18 17.50
CA ILE A 140 -8.90 -23.54 18.61
C ILE A 140 -7.73 -24.45 18.97
N LEU A 141 -6.51 -23.91 18.86
CA LEU A 141 -5.28 -24.66 19.13
C LEU A 141 -4.98 -24.64 20.64
N ARG A 142 -5.20 -25.76 21.30
CA ARG A 142 -4.92 -25.93 22.75
C ARG A 142 -3.57 -26.58 23.02
N GLU A 143 -3.02 -27.29 22.04
CA GLU A 143 -1.77 -28.02 22.14
C GLU A 143 -0.57 -27.10 21.85
N GLY A 144 0.52 -27.28 22.60
CA GLY A 144 1.77 -26.55 22.43
C GLY A 144 2.11 -25.59 23.58
N HIS A 145 3.36 -25.11 23.59
CA HIS A 145 3.86 -24.17 24.58
C HIS A 145 3.43 -22.74 24.27
N ASN A 146 2.13 -22.45 24.42
CA ASN A 146 1.64 -21.08 24.40
C ASN A 146 1.71 -20.48 25.81
N THR A 147 2.37 -19.32 25.94
CA THR A 147 2.52 -18.59 27.20
C THR A 147 1.50 -17.46 27.37
N SER A 148 0.68 -17.23 26.34
CA SER A 148 -0.44 -16.28 26.35
C SER A 148 -1.63 -16.85 27.12
N ASP A 149 -2.42 -15.95 27.71
CA ASP A 149 -3.77 -16.21 28.22
C ASP A 149 -4.80 -16.42 27.09
N HIS A 150 -4.44 -16.15 25.84
CA HIS A 150 -5.25 -16.46 24.66
C HIS A 150 -4.78 -17.74 23.95
N TYR A 151 -5.70 -18.64 23.61
CA TYR A 151 -5.50 -19.76 22.68
C TYR A 151 -5.58 -19.29 21.22
N PRO A 152 -4.63 -19.67 20.34
CA PRO A 152 -4.70 -19.34 18.93
C PRO A 152 -5.93 -19.94 18.25
N VAL A 153 -6.59 -19.14 17.42
CA VAL A 153 -7.61 -19.62 16.49
C VAL A 153 -6.95 -19.83 15.14
N SER A 154 -7.02 -21.05 14.63
CA SER A 154 -6.52 -21.43 13.31
C SER A 154 -7.68 -21.59 12.37
N ALA A 155 -7.54 -21.09 11.15
CA ALA A 155 -8.45 -21.41 10.07
C ALA A 155 -7.70 -21.89 8.83
N GLU A 156 -8.29 -22.86 8.15
CA GLU A 156 -7.78 -23.43 6.92
C GLU A 156 -8.82 -23.25 5.81
N PHE A 157 -8.38 -22.74 4.66
CA PHE A 157 -9.21 -22.54 3.48
C PHE A 157 -8.35 -22.66 2.23
N SER A 158 -8.95 -23.10 1.12
CA SER A 158 -8.25 -23.36 -0.14
C SER A 158 -8.47 -22.23 -1.14
N VAL A 159 -7.39 -21.66 -1.65
CA VAL A 159 -7.45 -20.57 -2.64
C VAL A 159 -6.48 -20.79 -3.78
N ARG A 160 -6.92 -20.49 -4.99
CA ARG A 160 -6.05 -20.46 -6.16
C ARG A 160 -5.38 -19.12 -6.23
N LEU A 161 -4.09 -19.10 -5.91
CA LEU A 161 -3.33 -17.86 -5.89
C LEU A 161 -3.07 -17.40 -7.32
N GLN A 162 -3.13 -16.09 -7.54
CA GLN A 162 -2.68 -15.55 -8.83
C GLN A 162 -1.19 -15.87 -8.89
N THR A 163 -0.83 -16.84 -9.73
CA THR A 163 0.58 -17.07 -10.04
C THR A 163 1.03 -15.74 -10.59
N ALA A 164 1.83 -15.01 -9.81
CA ALA A 164 2.61 -13.93 -10.36
C ALA A 164 3.30 -14.61 -11.53
N GLN A 165 2.88 -14.29 -12.77
CA GLN A 165 3.73 -14.59 -13.89
C GLN A 165 5.04 -13.99 -13.43
N LYS A 166 6.01 -14.85 -13.13
CA LYS A 166 7.39 -14.47 -13.24
C LYS A 166 7.50 -14.09 -14.72
N GLN A 167 7.07 -12.87 -15.08
CA GLN A 167 8.02 -11.98 -15.67
C GLN A 167 9.21 -12.16 -14.74
N LEU A 168 10.13 -13.02 -15.18
CA LEU A 168 11.53 -12.92 -14.82
C LEU A 168 11.73 -11.42 -14.87
N ASN A 169 11.67 -10.77 -13.71
CA ASN A 169 12.06 -9.37 -13.63
C ASN A 169 13.47 -9.54 -14.12
N GLY A 170 13.74 -9.14 -15.38
CA GLY A 170 15.07 -9.25 -15.93
C GLY A 170 15.91 -8.69 -14.82
N ASP A 171 16.70 -9.56 -14.18
CA ASP A 171 17.43 -9.22 -12.96
C ASP A 171 17.99 -7.87 -13.27
N ILE A 172 17.65 -6.82 -12.50
CA ILE A 172 18.05 -5.46 -12.88
C ILE A 172 19.55 -5.55 -13.06
N VAL A 173 19.99 -5.64 -14.32
CA VAL A 173 21.37 -5.94 -14.66
C VAL A 173 22.02 -4.61 -14.40
N THR A 174 22.39 -4.40 -13.14
CA THR A 174 23.07 -3.17 -12.77
C THR A 174 24.28 -3.12 -13.68
N LYS A 175 24.34 -2.08 -14.51
CA LYS A 175 25.37 -1.92 -15.53
C LYS A 175 26.72 -2.33 -14.95
N ILE A 176 27.34 -3.33 -15.57
CA ILE A 176 28.58 -3.92 -15.07
C ILE A 176 29.63 -2.83 -15.10
N ASN A 177 30.27 -2.55 -13.95
CA ASN A 177 31.44 -1.70 -13.93
C ASN A 177 32.68 -2.56 -14.14
N TRP A 178 33.05 -2.77 -15.41
CA TRP A 178 34.19 -3.59 -15.82
C TRP A 178 35.54 -3.12 -15.26
N GLU A 179 35.65 -1.86 -14.82
CA GLU A 179 36.88 -1.33 -14.20
C GLU A 179 37.12 -1.92 -12.80
N LYS A 180 36.08 -2.46 -12.16
CA LYS A 180 36.15 -3.02 -10.79
C LYS A 180 36.10 -4.55 -10.74
N VAL A 181 35.96 -5.19 -11.90
CA VAL A 181 35.93 -6.64 -12.02
C VAL A 181 37.37 -7.13 -12.17
N ASP A 182 37.76 -8.14 -11.39
CA ASP A 182 38.99 -8.86 -11.65
C ASP A 182 38.80 -9.70 -12.92
N LYS A 183 39.41 -9.24 -14.03
CA LYS A 183 39.25 -9.87 -15.35
C LYS A 183 39.81 -11.29 -15.38
N THR A 184 40.91 -11.55 -14.69
CA THR A 184 41.56 -12.86 -14.65
C THR A 184 40.69 -13.85 -13.87
N SER A 185 40.15 -13.42 -12.72
CA SER A 185 39.17 -14.22 -11.97
C SER A 185 37.90 -14.49 -12.78
N TYR A 186 37.41 -13.49 -13.52
CA TYR A 186 36.22 -13.63 -14.38
C TYR A 186 36.42 -14.64 -15.49
N GLU A 187 37.54 -14.59 -16.21
CA GLU A 187 37.84 -15.56 -17.26
C GLU A 187 37.96 -16.99 -16.72
N GLN A 188 38.54 -17.16 -15.53
CA GLN A 188 38.63 -18.47 -14.88
C GLN A 188 37.25 -19.00 -14.47
N ASN A 189 36.48 -18.19 -13.73
CA ASN A 189 35.14 -18.57 -13.28
C ASN A 189 34.20 -18.83 -14.46
N LEU A 190 34.34 -18.08 -15.55
CA LEU A 190 33.54 -18.29 -16.77
C LEU A 190 33.90 -19.61 -17.45
N LYS A 191 35.19 -19.95 -17.54
CA LYS A 191 35.64 -21.25 -18.10
C LYS A 191 35.10 -22.41 -17.27
N GLU A 192 35.09 -22.29 -15.95
CA GLU A 192 34.52 -23.29 -15.05
C GLU A 192 33.01 -23.42 -15.23
N GLU A 193 32.26 -22.31 -15.20
CA GLU A 193 30.81 -22.28 -15.42
C GLU A 193 30.38 -22.86 -16.77
N LEU A 194 31.20 -22.68 -17.82
CA LEU A 194 30.91 -23.21 -19.16
C LEU A 194 31.32 -24.68 -19.35
N LYS A 195 32.21 -25.21 -18.50
CA LYS A 195 32.72 -26.59 -18.63
C LYS A 195 31.62 -27.64 -18.46
N ASP A 196 30.67 -27.36 -17.58
CA ASP A 196 29.59 -28.28 -17.21
C ASP A 196 28.36 -28.19 -18.13
N ARG A 197 28.36 -27.27 -19.10
CA ARG A 197 27.17 -26.92 -19.90
C ARG A 197 27.16 -27.49 -21.32
N LYS A 198 27.97 -28.52 -21.58
CA LYS A 198 28.22 -29.10 -22.92
C LYS A 198 27.02 -29.76 -23.63
N TYR A 199 25.82 -29.82 -23.02
CA TYR A 199 24.71 -30.66 -23.50
C TYR A 199 23.39 -29.93 -23.72
N LEU A 200 23.42 -28.67 -24.15
CA LEU A 200 22.19 -27.94 -24.46
C LEU A 200 21.66 -28.31 -25.85
N ASN A 201 20.47 -28.90 -25.89
CA ASN A 201 19.80 -29.25 -27.15
C ASN A 201 19.27 -27.99 -27.85
N MET A 202 20.07 -27.38 -28.72
CA MET A 202 19.71 -26.17 -29.45
C MET A 202 18.82 -26.40 -30.68
N ARG A 203 18.26 -27.61 -30.86
CA ARG A 203 17.45 -27.94 -32.05
C ARG A 203 16.01 -27.43 -31.98
N THR A 204 15.55 -27.01 -30.80
CA THR A 204 14.18 -26.50 -30.60
C THR A 204 14.20 -25.07 -30.08
N PRO A 205 13.17 -24.26 -30.37
CA PRO A 205 13.06 -22.90 -29.83
C PRO A 205 13.15 -22.86 -28.29
N TYR A 206 12.53 -23.84 -27.62
CA TYR A 206 12.61 -23.98 -26.17
C TYR A 206 14.03 -24.33 -25.69
N GLY A 207 14.74 -25.20 -26.41
CA GLY A 207 16.12 -25.54 -26.09
C GLY A 207 17.09 -24.37 -26.29
N ILE A 208 16.84 -23.52 -27.28
CA ILE A 208 17.60 -22.27 -27.48
C ILE A 208 17.33 -21.29 -26.33
N GLU A 209 16.09 -21.14 -25.89
CA GLU A 209 15.74 -20.28 -24.76
C GLU A 209 16.39 -20.77 -23.45
N GLN A 210 16.32 -22.08 -23.18
CA GLN A 210 17.00 -22.67 -22.03
C GLN A 210 18.52 -22.47 -22.09
N ALA A 211 19.13 -22.67 -23.27
CA ALA A 211 20.55 -22.44 -23.48
C ALA A 211 20.95 -20.99 -23.22
N THR A 212 20.12 -20.04 -23.68
CA THR A 212 20.33 -18.61 -23.50
C THR A 212 20.22 -18.22 -22.02
N ASN A 213 19.18 -18.68 -21.32
CA ASN A 213 18.99 -18.43 -19.89
C ASN A 213 20.12 -19.02 -19.04
N GLN A 214 20.58 -20.21 -19.41
CA GLN A 214 21.75 -20.81 -18.78
C GLN A 214 22.98 -19.94 -19.02
N LEU A 215 23.30 -19.59 -20.26
CA LEU A 215 24.46 -18.74 -20.57
C LEU A 215 24.43 -17.42 -19.78
N ILE A 216 23.28 -16.74 -19.73
CA ILE A 216 23.08 -15.50 -18.95
C ILE A 216 23.38 -15.74 -17.45
N SER A 217 22.87 -16.83 -16.89
CA SER A 217 23.13 -17.22 -15.50
C SER A 217 24.61 -17.49 -15.23
N GLY A 218 25.29 -18.23 -16.12
CA GLY A 218 26.73 -18.52 -15.99
C GLY A 218 27.59 -17.26 -16.07
N LEU A 219 27.31 -16.37 -17.02
CA LEU A 219 27.97 -15.07 -17.12
C LEU A 219 27.75 -14.22 -15.85
N THR A 220 26.54 -14.24 -15.30
CA THR A 220 26.19 -13.48 -14.09
C THR A 220 26.87 -14.05 -12.84
N ASN A 221 26.95 -15.37 -12.71
CA ASN A 221 27.64 -16.04 -11.60
C ASN A 221 29.14 -15.79 -11.64
N ALA A 222 29.77 -16.01 -12.80
CA ALA A 222 31.19 -15.75 -12.99
C ALA A 222 31.53 -14.30 -12.66
N LEU A 223 30.68 -13.36 -13.07
CA LEU A 223 30.83 -11.95 -12.74
C LEU A 223 30.75 -11.70 -11.22
N ASN A 224 29.73 -12.23 -10.55
CA ASN A 224 29.52 -12.04 -9.11
C ASN A 224 30.68 -12.60 -8.26
N LEU A 225 31.25 -13.74 -8.67
CA LEU A 225 32.42 -14.35 -8.03
C LEU A 225 33.70 -13.52 -8.22
N SER A 226 33.77 -12.76 -9.31
CA SER A 226 34.96 -11.98 -9.70
C SER A 226 34.96 -10.54 -9.18
N TYR A 227 33.92 -10.14 -8.44
CA TYR A 227 33.90 -8.89 -7.70
C TYR A 227 34.67 -9.06 -6.39
N SER A 228 35.90 -8.54 -6.36
CA SER A 228 36.81 -8.58 -5.21
C SER A 228 36.34 -7.80 -3.97
N TYR A 229 35.26 -7.01 -4.09
CA TYR A 229 34.64 -6.31 -2.98
C TYR A 229 33.13 -6.55 -2.99
N PRO A 230 32.53 -7.06 -1.88
CA PRO A 230 31.09 -7.04 -1.76
C PRO A 230 30.68 -5.57 -1.89
N ARG A 231 29.86 -5.26 -2.91
CA ARG A 231 29.25 -3.92 -3.06
C ARG A 231 28.67 -3.60 -1.69
N ARG A 232 29.31 -2.70 -0.94
CA ARG A 232 28.72 -2.12 0.25
C ARG A 232 27.45 -1.48 -0.28
N LYS A 233 26.30 -2.16 -0.11
CA LYS A 233 24.97 -1.62 -0.42
C LYS A 233 25.04 -0.21 0.11
N SER A 234 25.02 0.79 -0.78
CA SER A 234 25.29 2.18 -0.40
C SER A 234 24.47 2.43 0.86
N LYS A 235 25.14 2.65 2.00
CA LYS A 235 24.46 2.79 3.29
C LYS A 235 23.31 3.75 3.02
N PHE A 236 22.08 3.24 3.14
CA PHE A 236 20.83 3.92 2.77
C PHE A 236 21.05 5.42 2.91
N SER A 237 20.93 6.18 1.81
CA SER A 237 21.16 7.62 1.83
C SER A 237 20.53 8.15 3.11
N ARG A 238 21.35 8.77 3.98
CA ARG A 238 20.93 9.13 5.34
C ARG A 238 19.64 9.93 5.15
N LYS A 239 18.48 9.29 5.40
CA LYS A 239 17.18 9.93 5.22
C LYS A 239 17.31 11.25 5.95
N LYS A 240 17.17 12.38 5.23
CA LYS A 240 17.34 13.72 5.81
C LYS A 240 16.58 13.69 7.14
N LYS A 241 17.28 13.92 8.25
CA LYS A 241 16.66 13.88 9.57
C LYS A 241 15.46 14.80 9.50
N ILE A 242 14.27 14.25 9.68
CA ILE A 242 13.03 15.03 9.66
C ILE A 242 13.21 16.08 10.76
N SER A 243 13.25 17.35 10.38
CA SER A 243 13.34 18.44 11.36
C SER A 243 12.11 18.36 12.26
N TRP A 244 12.32 18.12 13.55
CA TRP A 244 11.26 18.10 14.54
C TRP A 244 10.91 19.53 14.91
N SER A 245 9.62 19.87 15.00
CA SER A 245 9.25 21.15 15.63
C SER A 245 9.73 21.18 17.08
N PRO A 246 9.86 22.38 17.67
CA PRO A 246 10.06 22.54 19.11
C PRO A 246 9.06 21.74 19.98
N GLN A 247 7.78 21.68 19.58
CA GLN A 247 6.75 20.93 20.31
C GLN A 247 6.99 19.42 20.32
N LEU A 248 7.19 18.80 19.15
CA LEU A 248 7.55 17.39 19.04
C LEU A 248 8.88 17.08 19.75
N ALA A 249 9.89 17.94 19.63
CA ALA A 249 11.16 17.78 20.33
C ALA A 249 10.97 17.77 21.86
N LYS A 250 10.15 18.70 22.39
CA LYS A 250 9.77 18.74 23.81
C LYS A 250 9.04 17.46 24.23
N ALA A 251 8.06 17.01 23.45
CA ALA A 251 7.30 15.79 23.74
C ALA A 251 8.17 14.54 23.72
N VAL A 252 9.08 14.41 22.75
CA VAL A 252 10.07 13.32 22.68
C VAL A 252 11.01 13.37 23.89
N GLY A 253 11.45 14.57 24.29
CA GLY A 253 12.24 14.77 25.50
C GLY A 253 11.52 14.28 26.76
N LEU A 254 10.24 14.62 26.93
CA LEU A 254 9.41 14.13 28.03
C LEU A 254 9.22 12.61 27.99
N SER A 255 8.98 12.04 26.81
CA SER A 255 8.85 10.59 26.63
C SER A 255 10.13 9.83 26.97
N LYS A 256 11.30 10.37 26.59
CA LYS A 256 12.61 9.81 26.99
C LYS A 256 12.83 9.87 28.50
N LYS A 257 12.50 11.01 29.14
CA LYS A 257 12.59 11.15 30.61
C LYS A 257 11.67 10.15 31.33
N ALA A 258 10.42 10.02 30.89
CA ALA A 258 9.47 9.06 31.45
C ALA A 258 9.93 7.60 31.26
N PHE A 259 10.47 7.27 30.09
CA PHE A 259 11.06 5.95 29.83
C PHE A 259 12.26 5.65 30.74
N TYR A 260 13.16 6.62 30.93
CA TYR A 260 14.30 6.49 31.82
C TYR A 260 13.85 6.25 33.27
N LEU A 261 12.88 7.03 33.77
CA LEU A 261 12.34 6.84 35.13
C LEU A 261 11.69 5.46 35.29
N TRP A 262 10.86 5.03 34.34
CA TRP A 262 10.27 3.69 34.33
C TRP A 262 11.34 2.58 34.34
N LYS A 263 12.43 2.75 33.56
CA LYS A 263 13.54 1.79 33.55
C LYS A 263 14.29 1.78 34.88
N LYS A 264 14.51 2.95 35.49
CA LYS A 264 15.23 3.12 36.77
C LYS A 264 14.52 2.40 37.93
N VAL A 265 13.19 2.36 37.94
CA VAL A 265 12.40 1.67 38.97
C VAL A 265 12.19 0.17 38.68
N GLY A 266 13.01 -0.43 37.81
CA GLY A 266 12.94 -1.87 37.52
C GLY A 266 11.95 -2.25 36.41
N SER A 267 11.51 -1.30 35.58
CA SER A 267 10.62 -1.57 34.44
C SER A 267 9.29 -2.27 34.82
N PRO A 268 8.57 -1.79 35.84
CA PRO A 268 7.39 -2.46 36.36
C PRO A 268 6.34 -2.67 35.25
N PRO A 269 5.82 -3.90 35.06
CA PRO A 269 4.86 -4.22 34.01
C PRO A 269 3.43 -3.78 34.36
N SER A 270 3.14 -3.55 35.64
CA SER A 270 1.79 -3.25 36.14
C SER A 270 1.15 -2.04 35.44
N LYS A 271 -0.11 -2.22 35.04
CA LYS A 271 -0.96 -1.17 34.44
C LYS A 271 -1.27 -0.04 35.43
N ASN A 272 -1.19 -0.30 36.73
CA ASN A 272 -1.47 0.68 37.79
C ASN A 272 -0.21 1.41 38.26
N ASN A 273 0.98 1.03 37.76
CA ASN A 273 2.21 1.69 38.17
C ASN A 273 2.32 3.09 37.54
N ILE A 274 2.49 4.11 38.38
CA ILE A 274 2.55 5.52 37.98
C ILE A 274 3.61 5.80 36.90
N TYR A 275 4.77 5.13 36.94
CA TYR A 275 5.85 5.34 35.97
C TYR A 275 5.52 4.72 34.61
N ASN A 276 4.88 3.55 34.61
CA ASN A 276 4.41 2.92 33.38
C ASN A 276 3.27 3.74 32.74
N LEU A 277 2.31 4.22 33.53
CA LEU A 277 1.25 5.12 33.07
C LEU A 277 1.83 6.40 32.45
N LYS A 278 2.78 7.06 33.14
CA LYS A 278 3.43 8.27 32.62
C LYS A 278 4.21 8.03 31.32
N ARG A 279 4.88 6.88 31.20
CA ARG A 279 5.56 6.45 29.96
C ARG A 279 4.56 6.28 28.81
N LEU A 280 3.43 5.62 29.06
CA LEU A 280 2.39 5.40 28.04
C LEU A 280 1.73 6.72 27.62
N GLU A 281 1.38 7.57 28.58
CA GLU A 281 0.81 8.90 28.34
C GLU A 281 1.72 9.75 27.46
N THR A 282 2.99 9.91 27.82
CA THR A 282 3.96 10.69 27.05
C THR A 282 4.22 10.08 25.65
N LYS A 283 4.22 8.75 25.51
CA LYS A 283 4.31 8.08 24.20
C LYS A 283 3.08 8.36 23.32
N ARG A 284 1.88 8.36 23.90
CA ARG A 284 0.64 8.75 23.19
C ARG A 284 0.69 10.22 22.76
N SER A 285 1.14 11.11 23.64
CA SER A 285 1.33 12.53 23.33
C SER A 285 2.28 12.76 22.15
N VAL A 286 3.44 12.07 22.12
CA VAL A 286 4.37 12.12 20.98
C VAL A 286 3.68 11.72 19.67
N ARG A 287 2.91 10.63 19.68
CA ARG A 287 2.18 10.16 18.49
C ARG A 287 1.11 11.15 18.04
N SER A 288 0.38 11.74 18.98
CA SER A 288 -0.66 12.74 18.70
C SER A 288 -0.04 13.98 18.05
N ILE A 289 1.02 14.54 18.64
CA ILE A 289 1.72 15.70 18.07
C ILE A 289 2.30 15.35 16.70
N GLN A 290 2.92 14.19 16.53
CA GLN A 290 3.46 13.77 15.23
C GLN A 290 2.37 13.68 14.14
N ARG A 291 1.17 13.20 14.48
CA ARG A 291 0.03 13.18 13.55
C ARG A 291 -0.40 14.60 13.20
N GLN A 292 -0.56 15.48 14.19
CA GLN A 292 -0.92 16.88 13.97
C GLN A 292 0.08 17.55 13.01
N GLN A 293 1.38 17.40 13.26
CA GLN A 293 2.41 17.95 12.38
C GLN A 293 2.39 17.40 10.96
N THR A 294 2.02 16.13 10.82
CA THR A 294 1.90 15.52 9.49
C THR A 294 0.69 16.08 8.75
N ALA A 295 -0.43 16.31 9.46
CA ALA A 295 -1.60 16.99 8.93
C ALA A 295 -1.28 18.45 8.55
N ASP A 296 -0.65 19.22 9.45
CA ASP A 296 -0.25 20.60 9.20
C ASP A 296 0.69 20.72 7.99
N LYS A 297 1.64 19.78 7.83
CA LYS A 297 2.51 19.72 6.65
C LYS A 297 1.74 19.43 5.37
N ARG A 298 0.71 18.59 5.42
CA ARG A 298 -0.15 18.31 4.26
C ARG A 298 -0.96 19.55 3.87
N ILE A 299 -1.54 20.23 4.86
CA ILE A 299 -2.27 21.49 4.66
C ILE A 299 -1.35 22.54 4.04
N LYS A 300 -0.17 22.77 4.65
CA LYS A 300 0.81 23.72 4.13
C LYS A 300 1.29 23.37 2.72
N LEU A 301 1.54 22.09 2.44
CA LEU A 301 1.91 21.65 1.09
C LEU A 301 0.78 21.93 0.08
N HIS A 302 -0.48 21.73 0.48
CA HIS A 302 -1.63 22.05 -0.35
C HIS A 302 -1.73 23.56 -0.63
N GLU A 303 -1.56 24.40 0.39
CA GLU A 303 -1.48 25.86 0.23
C GLU A 303 -0.33 26.27 -0.70
N GLU A 304 0.86 25.68 -0.54
CA GLU A 304 2.02 25.92 -1.41
C GLU A 304 1.73 25.50 -2.86
N ILE A 305 1.01 24.41 -3.09
CA ILE A 305 0.56 23.98 -4.42
C ILE A 305 -0.40 25.01 -5.02
N MET A 306 -1.40 25.47 -4.26
CA MET A 306 -2.37 26.47 -4.71
C MET A 306 -1.72 27.82 -4.99
N MET A 307 -0.73 28.24 -4.21
CA MET A 307 0.02 29.47 -4.49
C MET A 307 0.93 29.31 -5.72
N ALA A 308 1.51 28.12 -5.93
CA ALA A 308 2.38 27.86 -7.05
C ALA A 308 1.62 27.71 -8.37
N SER A 309 0.37 27.23 -8.37
CA SER A 309 -0.42 27.06 -9.60
C SER A 309 -0.55 28.36 -10.39
N ASP A 310 -0.65 29.48 -9.69
CA ASP A 310 -0.92 30.78 -10.29
C ASP A 310 0.36 31.52 -10.72
N ARG A 311 1.51 31.19 -10.11
CA ARG A 311 2.75 31.98 -10.22
C ARG A 311 3.95 31.22 -10.80
N ASP A 312 4.07 29.93 -10.54
CA ASP A 312 5.26 29.13 -10.88
C ASP A 312 4.89 27.68 -11.23
N LYS A 313 4.72 27.43 -12.54
CA LYS A 313 4.38 26.11 -13.09
C LYS A 313 5.42 25.04 -12.73
N ASP A 314 6.71 25.37 -12.69
CA ASP A 314 7.77 24.41 -12.41
C ASP A 314 7.79 24.00 -10.93
N LEU A 315 7.59 24.94 -10.02
CA LEU A 315 7.38 24.65 -8.60
C LEU A 315 6.09 23.83 -8.38
N PHE A 316 4.98 24.21 -9.02
CA PHE A 316 3.72 23.49 -8.94
C PHE A 316 3.88 22.00 -9.29
N PHE A 317 4.42 21.69 -10.48
CA PHE A 317 4.60 20.30 -10.90
C PHE A 317 5.60 19.54 -10.00
N ARG A 318 6.61 20.22 -9.47
CA ARG A 318 7.55 19.64 -8.51
C ARG A 318 6.87 19.29 -7.19
N LEU A 319 6.02 20.16 -6.64
CA LEU A 319 5.25 19.92 -5.42
C LEU A 319 4.23 18.78 -5.61
N ILE A 320 3.51 18.75 -6.74
CA ILE A 320 2.62 17.63 -7.10
C ILE A 320 3.39 16.31 -7.19
N LYS A 321 4.59 16.31 -7.78
CA LYS A 321 5.44 15.11 -7.82
C LYS A 321 5.88 14.66 -6.43
N THR A 322 6.11 15.58 -5.49
CA THR A 322 6.44 15.20 -4.11
C THR A 322 5.26 14.58 -3.35
N GLN A 323 4.02 14.84 -3.76
CA GLN A 323 2.84 14.16 -3.19
C GLN A 323 2.65 12.74 -3.71
N ARG A 324 3.16 12.43 -4.91
CA ARG A 324 3.12 11.06 -5.43
C ARG A 324 3.99 10.19 -4.53
N SER A 325 3.35 9.32 -3.75
CA SER A 325 4.07 8.31 -2.98
C SER A 325 4.98 7.57 -3.94
N SER A 326 6.25 7.39 -3.57
CA SER A 326 7.23 6.61 -4.35
C SER A 326 6.88 5.12 -4.44
N SER A 327 5.67 4.73 -4.05
CA SER A 327 5.08 3.44 -4.38
C SER A 327 4.98 3.38 -5.89
N SER A 328 5.86 2.59 -6.49
CA SER A 328 5.91 2.21 -7.90
C SER A 328 4.70 1.37 -8.32
N HIS A 329 3.50 1.68 -7.82
CA HIS A 329 2.26 1.15 -8.36
C HIS A 329 2.02 1.91 -9.67
N PHE A 330 2.65 1.42 -10.72
CA PHE A 330 2.16 1.64 -12.07
C PHE A 330 0.79 0.95 -12.12
N THR A 331 -0.27 1.68 -11.79
CA THR A 331 -1.63 1.24 -12.05
C THR A 331 -1.78 1.23 -13.56
N HIS A 332 -1.66 0.04 -14.17
CA HIS A 332 -1.90 -0.20 -15.59
C HIS A 332 -3.38 0.01 -15.96
N THR A 333 -4.24 0.11 -14.95
CA THR A 333 -5.68 0.31 -15.06
C THR A 333 -6.10 1.64 -14.42
N LEU A 334 -6.82 2.46 -15.17
CA LEU A 334 -7.50 3.67 -14.70
C LEU A 334 -8.96 3.31 -14.39
N ARG A 335 -9.36 3.40 -13.12
CA ARG A 335 -10.77 3.24 -12.71
C ARG A 335 -11.39 4.61 -12.45
N THR A 336 -12.56 4.83 -13.05
CA THR A 336 -13.51 5.90 -12.75
C THR A 336 -14.79 5.29 -12.21
N GLU A 337 -15.73 6.10 -11.71
CA GLU A 337 -17.02 5.62 -11.20
C GLU A 337 -17.82 4.83 -12.26
N GLU A 338 -17.65 5.17 -13.54
CA GLU A 338 -18.42 4.60 -14.66
C GLU A 338 -17.65 3.54 -15.46
N LYS A 339 -16.31 3.60 -15.49
CA LYS A 339 -15.49 2.78 -16.39
C LYS A 339 -14.13 2.41 -15.81
N GLU A 340 -13.68 1.20 -16.13
CA GLU A 340 -12.30 0.74 -15.96
C GLU A 340 -11.61 0.68 -17.33
N ALA A 341 -10.42 1.25 -17.42
CA ALA A 341 -9.63 1.35 -18.65
C ALA A 341 -8.25 0.74 -18.43
N SER A 342 -7.90 -0.28 -19.22
CA SER A 342 -6.66 -1.05 -19.06
C SER A 342 -5.66 -0.82 -20.18
N THR A 343 -6.14 -0.39 -21.35
CA THR A 343 -5.30 -0.12 -22.51
C THR A 343 -4.98 1.37 -22.62
N PRO A 344 -3.85 1.76 -23.25
CA PRO A 344 -3.51 3.18 -23.42
C PRO A 344 -4.59 4.02 -24.11
N ASN A 345 -5.32 3.43 -25.08
CA ASN A 345 -6.40 4.12 -25.79
C ASN A 345 -7.64 4.29 -24.90
N GLU A 346 -8.02 3.28 -24.13
CA GLU A 346 -9.12 3.39 -23.17
C GLU A 346 -8.80 4.43 -22.10
N ILE A 347 -7.57 4.44 -21.58
CA ILE A 347 -7.12 5.40 -20.57
C ILE A 347 -7.21 6.83 -21.14
N ASN A 348 -6.76 7.03 -22.37
CA ASN A 348 -6.86 8.33 -23.05
C ASN A 348 -8.33 8.76 -23.25
N ASN A 349 -9.21 7.82 -23.61
CA ASN A 349 -10.64 8.11 -23.78
C ASN A 349 -11.30 8.45 -22.44
N VAL A 350 -10.97 7.75 -21.35
CA VAL A 350 -11.48 8.06 -20.01
C VAL A 350 -11.00 9.44 -19.55
N PHE A 351 -9.74 9.79 -19.80
CA PHE A 351 -9.26 11.16 -19.53
C PHE A 351 -9.97 12.20 -20.39
N LYS A 352 -10.18 11.93 -21.69
CA LYS A 352 -10.94 12.80 -22.58
C LYS A 352 -12.34 13.05 -22.03
N ASP A 353 -13.08 11.98 -21.71
CA ASP A 353 -14.43 12.05 -21.15
C ASP A 353 -14.45 12.84 -19.83
N HIS A 354 -13.48 12.58 -18.94
CA HIS A 354 -13.35 13.28 -17.66
C HIS A 354 -13.10 14.78 -17.83
N PHE A 355 -12.14 15.16 -18.65
CA PHE A 355 -11.82 16.57 -18.90
C PHE A 355 -12.91 17.27 -19.71
N GLU A 356 -13.61 16.57 -20.60
CA GLU A 356 -14.77 17.09 -21.31
C GLU A 356 -15.93 17.34 -20.34
N LYS A 357 -16.18 16.45 -19.37
CA LYS A 357 -17.15 16.67 -18.28
C LYS A 357 -16.76 17.87 -17.41
N LEU A 358 -15.49 18.01 -17.04
CA LEU A 358 -14.99 19.18 -16.29
C LEU A 358 -15.13 20.47 -17.09
N ALA A 359 -14.77 20.45 -18.38
CA ALA A 359 -14.95 21.60 -19.27
C ALA A 359 -16.44 21.95 -19.47
N LYS A 360 -17.33 20.95 -19.37
CA LYS A 360 -18.79 21.13 -19.46
C LYS A 360 -19.44 21.56 -18.13
N THR A 361 -18.71 21.81 -17.04
CA THR A 361 -19.35 22.26 -15.80
C THR A 361 -19.64 23.77 -15.78
N ASN A 362 -20.90 24.12 -16.05
CA ASN A 362 -21.80 24.48 -14.96
C ASN A 362 -23.24 24.52 -15.46
N SER A 363 -24.11 23.72 -14.83
CA SER A 363 -25.57 23.75 -14.97
C SER A 363 -26.21 25.04 -14.44
N ASN A 364 -25.42 26.08 -14.22
CA ASN A 364 -25.87 27.40 -13.81
C ASN A 364 -25.75 28.33 -15.03
N PRO A 365 -26.85 28.57 -15.77
CA PRO A 365 -26.84 29.39 -16.99
C PRO A 365 -26.23 30.79 -16.76
N SER A 366 -26.30 31.31 -15.53
CA SER A 366 -25.74 32.63 -15.19
C SER A 366 -24.22 32.71 -15.24
N PHE A 367 -23.49 31.61 -15.02
CA PHE A 367 -22.02 31.59 -15.08
C PHE A 367 -21.51 31.56 -16.53
N ASN A 368 -22.28 30.95 -17.44
CA ASN A 368 -21.90 30.78 -18.85
C ASN A 368 -22.09 32.06 -19.67
N ILE A 369 -23.03 32.95 -19.32
CA ILE A 369 -23.32 34.16 -20.10
C ILE A 369 -22.09 35.09 -20.23
N GLY A 370 -21.23 35.16 -19.21
CA GLY A 370 -19.98 35.93 -19.28
C GLY A 370 -18.84 35.17 -19.97
N HIS A 371 -18.76 33.85 -19.78
CA HIS A 371 -17.68 33.01 -20.30
C HIS A 371 -17.84 32.68 -21.79
N ASP A 372 -19.08 32.52 -22.29
CA ASP A 372 -19.36 32.24 -23.70
C ASP A 372 -18.89 33.37 -24.60
N ASN A 373 -18.99 34.62 -24.14
CA ASN A 373 -18.47 35.77 -24.87
C ASN A 373 -16.94 35.77 -24.92
N LEU A 374 -16.27 35.40 -23.82
CA LEU A 374 -14.80 35.28 -23.80
C LEU A 374 -14.31 34.12 -24.68
N VAL A 375 -14.98 32.97 -24.63
CA VAL A 375 -14.65 31.81 -25.49
C VAL A 375 -14.89 32.13 -26.97
N LYS A 376 -15.98 32.84 -27.31
CA LYS A 376 -16.20 33.33 -28.67
C LYS A 376 -15.11 34.30 -29.11
N LEU A 377 -14.73 35.25 -28.24
CA LEU A 377 -13.67 36.21 -28.53
C LEU A 377 -12.31 35.52 -28.74
N ASP A 378 -11.98 34.53 -27.90
CA ASP A 378 -10.75 33.73 -28.03
C ASP A 378 -10.77 32.90 -29.32
N MET A 379 -11.90 32.28 -29.66
CA MET A 379 -12.06 31.52 -30.91
C MET A 379 -11.98 32.43 -32.14
N GLU A 380 -12.63 33.60 -32.14
CA GLU A 380 -12.49 34.61 -33.20
C GLU A 380 -11.05 35.12 -33.29
N THR A 381 -10.37 35.30 -32.17
CA THR A 381 -8.96 35.72 -32.16
C THR A 381 -8.08 34.64 -32.77
N ILE A 382 -8.32 33.36 -32.45
CA ILE A 382 -7.60 32.22 -33.05
C ILE A 382 -7.90 32.13 -34.54
N PHE A 383 -9.16 32.23 -34.95
CA PHE A 383 -9.55 32.22 -36.37
C PHE A 383 -8.93 33.39 -37.12
N ASN A 384 -8.97 34.60 -36.58
CA ASN A 384 -8.34 35.77 -37.17
C ASN A 384 -6.81 35.64 -37.22
N ILE A 385 -6.17 35.03 -36.23
CA ILE A 385 -4.73 34.73 -36.29
C ILE A 385 -4.46 33.71 -37.40
N CYS A 386 -5.30 32.68 -37.53
CA CYS A 386 -5.15 31.63 -38.55
C CYS A 386 -5.49 32.09 -39.98
N GLU A 387 -6.43 33.03 -40.15
CA GLU A 387 -6.83 33.57 -41.45
C GLU A 387 -5.96 34.75 -41.89
N ASN A 388 -5.57 35.64 -40.95
CA ASN A 388 -4.75 36.81 -41.28
C ASN A 388 -3.25 36.55 -41.20
N GLN A 389 -2.82 35.46 -40.56
CA GLN A 389 -1.49 34.95 -40.80
C GLN A 389 -1.62 33.83 -41.81
N GLU A 390 -1.12 34.05 -43.03
CA GLU A 390 -0.64 32.96 -43.89
C GLU A 390 0.51 32.24 -43.16
N ILE A 391 0.22 31.56 -42.03
CA ILE A 391 1.15 30.63 -41.43
C ILE A 391 1.14 29.45 -42.38
N THR A 392 2.02 29.54 -43.38
CA THR A 392 2.52 28.35 -44.04
C THR A 392 3.13 27.52 -42.92
N ILE A 393 2.38 26.53 -42.43
CA ILE A 393 2.92 25.54 -41.50
C ILE A 393 4.01 24.84 -42.29
N GLN A 394 5.24 25.30 -42.13
CA GLN A 394 6.39 24.71 -42.79
C GLN A 394 6.42 23.24 -42.38
N PRO A 395 6.36 22.30 -43.34
CA PRO A 395 6.30 20.89 -43.02
C PRO A 395 7.48 20.54 -42.12
N VAL A 396 7.17 19.92 -40.98
CA VAL A 396 8.17 19.61 -39.96
C VAL A 396 9.26 18.74 -40.59
N THR A 397 10.48 19.26 -40.62
CA THR A 397 11.60 18.56 -41.26
C THR A 397 12.05 17.36 -40.42
N SER A 398 12.54 16.30 -41.07
CA SER A 398 13.02 15.09 -40.37
C SER A 398 14.13 15.38 -39.37
N THR A 399 14.95 16.40 -39.63
CA THR A 399 15.99 16.93 -38.75
C THR A 399 15.41 17.54 -37.48
N GLU A 400 14.30 18.26 -37.57
CA GLU A 400 13.65 18.89 -36.43
C GLU A 400 12.97 17.85 -35.52
N ILE A 401 12.34 16.83 -36.11
CA ILE A 401 11.83 15.65 -35.42
C ILE A 401 12.97 14.94 -34.67
N THR A 402 14.09 14.69 -35.34
CA THR A 402 15.26 14.01 -34.76
C THR A 402 15.87 14.82 -33.61
N LYS A 403 15.96 16.14 -33.76
CA LYS A 403 16.43 17.06 -32.71
C LYS A 403 15.50 17.01 -31.48
N ARG A 404 14.18 17.06 -31.67
CA ARG A 404 13.20 16.95 -30.58
C ARG A 404 13.24 15.59 -29.89
N ILE A 405 13.38 14.49 -30.64
CA ILE A 405 13.59 13.14 -30.09
C ILE A 405 14.87 13.08 -29.24
N SER A 406 15.97 13.71 -29.69
CA SER A 406 17.24 13.73 -28.92
C SER A 406 17.13 14.51 -27.61
N ILE A 407 16.36 15.60 -27.58
CA ILE A 407 16.08 16.39 -26.38
C ILE A 407 15.25 15.57 -25.38
N LEU A 408 14.24 14.83 -25.88
CA LEU A 408 13.45 13.91 -25.07
C LEU A 408 14.28 12.77 -24.50
N LYS A 409 15.21 12.20 -25.28
CA LYS A 409 16.14 11.16 -24.81
C LYS A 409 17.11 11.68 -23.74
N ARG A 410 17.65 12.90 -23.90
CA ARG A 410 18.54 13.52 -22.90
C ARG A 410 17.83 13.82 -21.57
N LYS A 411 16.57 14.27 -21.60
CA LYS A 411 15.81 14.52 -20.37
C LYS A 411 15.31 13.25 -19.66
N LYS A 412 15.29 12.10 -20.33
CA LYS A 412 15.10 10.79 -19.69
C LYS A 412 16.35 10.23 -19.01
N ALA A 413 17.54 10.72 -19.37
CA ALA A 413 18.83 10.25 -18.84
C ALA A 413 19.23 10.90 -17.50
N GLY A 414 18.39 11.79 -16.94
CA GLY A 414 18.58 12.41 -15.63
C GLY A 414 17.48 12.07 -14.61
N MET A 415 16.70 11.01 -14.85
CA MET A 415 15.79 10.42 -13.86
C MET A 415 16.46 9.26 -13.11
#